data_AF-A0A1I0MX85-F1
#
_entry.id   AF-A0A1I0MX85-F1
#
_cell.length_a   1.000
_cell.length_b   1.000
_cell.length_c   1.000
_cell.angle_alpha   90.00
_cell.angle_beta   90.00
_cell.angle_gamma   90.00
#
_symmetry.space_group_name_H-M   'P 1'
#
loop_
_entity.id
_entity.type
_entity.pdbx_description
1 polymer ?
#
loop_
_entity_poly.entity_id
_entity_poly.type
_entity_poly.pdbx_seq_one_letter_code
_entity_poly.pdbx_strand_id
1 'polypeptide(L)'
;MKASTLKFWLMVTLVFVLTQPGAIAFANWDAPYGFYKDLSVWMGCAAAGLVLVLAYGLYEWKREKLGYANIVLAAVIVVLTAIIGYRAELVLGGEMSYGSRNFLVFLIGGFIGLVLSLMLLPASLLYALTGDLYYPYDRPLAVAWVVMIIIAIVLLAAYIKARKEEKLMEPEDRGPSVSSSGQGGP
;
A
#
# COMPACT_ATOMS: atom_id res chain seq x y z
N MET A 1 -18.54 -3.31 -6.83
CA MET A 1 -17.22 -2.79 -7.27
C MET A 1 -16.45 -3.96 -7.87
N LYS A 2 -15.81 -3.82 -9.03
CA LYS A 2 -15.11 -4.94 -9.70
C LYS A 2 -13.95 -5.43 -8.84
N ALA A 3 -13.61 -6.72 -8.91
CA ALA A 3 -12.51 -7.29 -8.13
C ALA A 3 -11.16 -6.62 -8.46
N SER A 4 -10.94 -6.21 -9.71
CA SER A 4 -9.75 -5.44 -10.13
C SER A 4 -9.60 -4.12 -9.37
N THR A 5 -10.70 -3.40 -9.16
CA THR A 5 -10.71 -2.13 -8.45
C THR A 5 -10.48 -2.33 -6.96
N LEU A 6 -11.12 -3.35 -6.36
CA LEU A 6 -10.90 -3.71 -4.96
C LEU A 6 -9.43 -4.13 -4.70
N LYS A 7 -8.85 -4.94 -5.59
CA LYS A 7 -7.42 -5.31 -5.53
C LYS A 7 -6.52 -4.07 -5.57
N PHE A 8 -6.82 -3.13 -6.47
CA PHE A 8 -6.04 -1.89 -6.60
C PHE A 8 -6.05 -1.07 -5.31
N TRP A 9 -7.23 -0.81 -4.73
CA TRP A 9 -7.34 -0.07 -3.47
C TRP A 9 -6.78 -0.83 -2.26
N LEU A 10 -6.85 -2.16 -2.28
CA LEU A 10 -6.16 -2.99 -1.30
C LEU A 10 -4.64 -2.78 -1.37
N MET A 11 -4.04 -2.77 -2.57
CA MET A 11 -2.61 -2.51 -2.72
C MET A 11 -2.22 -1.09 -2.26
N VAL A 12 -3.02 -0.07 -2.60
CA VAL A 12 -2.83 1.30 -2.11
C VAL A 12 -2.82 1.32 -0.58
N THR A 13 -3.78 0.66 0.06
CA THR A 13 -3.89 0.61 1.52
C THR A 13 -2.74 -0.17 2.15
N LEU A 14 -2.36 -1.30 1.56
CA LEU A 14 -1.27 -2.15 2.04
C LEU A 14 0.08 -1.44 2.00
N VAL A 15 0.32 -0.51 1.07
CA VAL A 15 1.56 0.30 1.10
C VAL A 15 1.70 1.01 2.44
N PHE A 16 0.67 1.68 2.93
CA PHE A 16 0.72 2.37 4.23
C PHE A 16 0.91 1.39 5.40
N VAL A 17 0.19 0.26 5.38
CA VAL A 17 0.27 -0.76 6.44
C VAL A 17 1.67 -1.38 6.51
N LEU A 18 2.24 -1.77 5.37
CA LEU A 18 3.51 -2.51 5.31
C LEU A 18 4.72 -1.60 5.49
N THR A 19 4.60 -0.31 5.17
CA THR A 19 5.70 0.63 5.34
C THR A 19 5.78 1.24 6.72
N GLN A 20 4.70 1.28 7.50
CA GLN A 20 4.78 1.99 8.78
C GLN A 20 5.77 1.37 9.77
N PRO A 21 5.66 0.08 10.17
CA PRO A 21 6.47 -0.42 11.29
C PRO A 21 7.97 -0.29 11.01
N GLY A 22 8.39 -0.64 9.80
CA GLY A 22 9.77 -0.53 9.39
C GLY A 22 10.25 0.92 9.24
N ALA A 23 9.39 1.84 8.78
CA ALA A 23 9.71 3.25 8.71
C ALA A 23 9.94 3.86 10.10
N ILE A 24 9.09 3.53 11.09
CA ILE A 24 9.24 3.99 12.47
C ILE A 24 10.49 3.40 13.11
N ALA A 25 10.75 2.11 12.89
CA ALA A 25 11.98 1.47 13.36
C ALA A 25 13.24 2.10 12.74
N PHE A 26 13.20 2.42 11.45
CA PHE A 26 14.29 3.12 10.77
C PHE A 26 14.47 4.55 11.29
N ALA A 27 13.38 5.29 11.47
CA ALA A 27 13.39 6.65 11.97
C ALA A 27 13.99 6.72 13.40
N ASN A 28 13.76 5.71 14.22
CA ASN A 28 14.23 5.70 15.60
C ASN A 28 15.47 4.81 15.82
N TRP A 29 16.16 4.41 14.75
CA TRP A 29 17.31 3.50 14.84
C TRP A 29 18.45 4.07 15.70
N ASP A 30 18.70 5.38 15.60
CA ASP A 30 19.78 6.07 16.29
C ASP A 30 19.32 6.79 17.57
N ALA A 31 18.17 7.47 17.54
CA ALA A 31 17.53 8.05 18.72
C ALA A 31 16.05 8.40 18.46
N PRO A 32 15.22 8.63 19.50
CA PRO A 32 13.87 9.14 19.33
C PRO A 32 13.85 10.65 19.07
N TYR A 33 13.54 11.06 17.83
CA TYR A 33 13.52 12.47 17.41
C TYR A 33 12.12 13.08 17.33
N GLY A 34 11.10 12.35 17.77
CA GLY A 34 9.74 12.87 17.85
C GLY A 34 8.89 12.63 16.61
N PHE A 35 7.60 12.91 16.78
CA PHE A 35 6.51 12.62 15.85
C PHE A 35 6.77 13.05 14.40
N TYR A 36 7.39 14.21 14.17
CA TYR A 36 7.59 14.72 12.81
C TYR A 36 8.63 13.93 12.02
N LYS A 37 9.66 13.35 12.67
CA LYS A 37 10.62 12.46 11.99
C LYS A 37 9.90 11.19 11.55
N ASP A 38 9.17 10.59 12.47
CA ASP A 38 8.43 9.35 12.28
C ASP A 38 7.37 9.47 11.19
N LEU A 39 6.62 10.58 11.20
CA LEU A 39 5.68 10.92 10.14
C LEU A 39 6.38 11.17 8.80
N SER A 40 7.49 11.93 8.78
CA SER A 40 8.24 12.24 7.55
C SER A 40 8.74 10.96 6.87
N VAL A 41 9.39 10.08 7.64
CA VAL A 41 9.95 8.82 7.15
C VAL A 41 8.84 7.89 6.68
N TRP A 42 7.76 7.71 7.45
CA TRP A 42 6.65 6.86 7.02
C TRP A 42 6.01 7.36 5.72
N MET A 43 5.71 8.66 5.62
CA MET A 43 5.12 9.24 4.42
C MET A 43 6.08 9.19 3.22
N GLY A 44 7.39 9.35 3.43
CA GLY A 44 8.40 9.17 2.38
C GLY A 44 8.40 7.74 1.83
N CYS A 45 8.47 6.74 2.71
CA CYS A 45 8.37 5.32 2.34
C CYS A 45 7.05 5.00 1.63
N ALA A 46 5.93 5.47 2.18
CA ALA A 46 4.60 5.23 1.62
C ALA A 46 4.44 5.89 0.24
N ALA A 47 4.90 7.13 0.07
CA ALA A 47 4.86 7.81 -1.22
C ALA A 47 5.65 7.02 -2.29
N ALA A 48 6.85 6.54 -1.96
CA ALA A 48 7.63 5.69 -2.86
C ALA A 48 6.90 4.39 -3.23
N GLY A 49 6.30 3.71 -2.25
CA GLY A 49 5.51 2.51 -2.50
C GLY A 49 4.27 2.78 -3.36
N LEU A 50 3.61 3.91 -3.14
CA LEU A 50 2.42 4.32 -3.89
C LEU A 50 2.76 4.68 -5.35
N VAL A 51 3.95 5.22 -5.64
CA VAL A 51 4.42 5.42 -7.01
C VAL A 51 4.47 4.08 -7.76
N LEU A 52 4.96 3.01 -7.11
CA LEU A 52 4.98 1.66 -7.70
C LEU A 52 3.56 1.13 -7.93
N VAL A 53 2.64 1.32 -6.97
CA VAL A 53 1.23 0.93 -7.12
C VAL A 53 0.54 1.75 -8.21
N LEU A 54 0.84 3.04 -8.35
CA LEU A 54 0.31 3.89 -9.41
C LEU A 54 0.81 3.43 -10.80
N ALA A 55 2.08 3.05 -10.92
CA ALA A 55 2.63 2.48 -12.15
C ALA A 55 1.88 1.19 -12.53
N TYR A 56 1.59 0.31 -11.56
CA TYR A 56 0.74 -0.86 -11.77
C TYR A 56 -0.71 -0.47 -12.17
N GLY A 57 -1.28 0.55 -11.52
CA GLY A 57 -2.60 1.07 -11.85
C GLY A 57 -2.69 1.57 -13.29
N LEU A 58 -1.69 2.33 -13.76
CA LEU A 58 -1.59 2.81 -15.14
C LEU A 58 -1.53 1.63 -16.14
N TYR A 59 -0.80 0.57 -15.80
CA TYR A 59 -0.76 -0.65 -16.60
C TYR A 59 -2.15 -1.32 -16.71
N GLU A 60 -2.88 -1.45 -15.61
CA GLU A 60 -4.24 -2.03 -15.61
C GLU A 60 -5.30 -1.13 -16.25
N TRP A 61 -5.13 0.20 -16.17
CA TRP A 61 -6.00 1.16 -16.86
C TRP A 61 -5.91 1.03 -18.37
N LYS A 62 -4.70 0.87 -18.93
CA LYS A 62 -4.51 0.60 -20.38
C LYS A 62 -5.17 -0.70 -20.85
N ARG A 63 -5.50 -1.61 -19.92
CA ARG A 63 -6.21 -2.87 -20.18
C ARG A 63 -7.70 -2.79 -19.87
N GLU A 64 -8.23 -1.58 -19.65
CA GLU A 64 -9.63 -1.30 -19.33
C GLU A 64 -10.14 -1.99 -18.04
N LYS A 65 -9.22 -2.45 -17.19
CA LYS A 65 -9.57 -3.11 -15.92
C LYS A 65 -9.80 -2.13 -14.77
N LEU A 66 -9.30 -0.91 -14.90
CA LEU A 66 -9.49 0.19 -13.96
C LEU A 66 -10.06 1.40 -14.68
N GLY A 67 -11.00 2.10 -14.03
CA GLY A 67 -11.50 3.38 -14.54
C GLY A 67 -10.53 4.53 -14.26
N TYR A 68 -10.50 5.53 -15.15
CA TYR A 68 -9.64 6.72 -15.06
C TYR A 68 -9.70 7.42 -13.69
N ALA A 69 -10.90 7.52 -13.08
CA ALA A 69 -11.08 8.13 -11.76
C ALA A 69 -10.22 7.48 -10.67
N ASN A 70 -9.99 6.16 -10.73
CA ASN A 70 -9.14 5.47 -9.75
C ASN A 70 -7.67 5.88 -9.88
N ILE A 71 -7.21 6.11 -11.11
CA ILE A 71 -5.84 6.55 -11.40
C ILE A 71 -5.62 7.97 -10.90
N VAL A 72 -6.57 8.87 -11.19
CA VAL A 72 -6.52 10.25 -10.70
C VAL A 72 -6.52 10.28 -9.18
N LEU A 73 -7.42 9.53 -8.53
CA LEU A 73 -7.49 9.50 -7.07
C LEU A 73 -6.21 8.92 -6.45
N ALA A 74 -5.63 7.87 -7.03
CA ALA A 74 -4.35 7.32 -6.56
C ALA A 74 -3.20 8.32 -6.76
N ALA A 75 -3.16 9.05 -7.88
CA ALA A 75 -2.16 10.10 -8.10
C ALA A 75 -2.28 11.24 -7.07
N VAL A 76 -3.50 11.65 -6.74
CA VAL A 76 -3.75 12.63 -5.67
C VAL A 76 -3.23 12.11 -4.33
N ILE A 77 -3.48 10.83 -3.99
CA ILE A 77 -2.98 10.22 -2.75
C ILE A 77 -1.45 10.19 -2.72
N VAL A 78 -0.78 9.85 -3.83
CA VAL A 78 0.69 9.91 -3.93
C VAL A 78 1.19 11.32 -3.61
N VAL A 79 0.62 12.33 -4.27
CA VAL A 79 1.04 13.73 -4.12
C VAL A 79 0.79 14.22 -2.69
N LEU A 80 -0.39 13.98 -2.11
CA LEU A 80 -0.69 14.37 -0.73
C LEU A 80 0.24 13.70 0.27
N THR A 81 0.50 12.40 0.10
CA THR A 81 1.42 11.65 0.96
C THR A 81 2.83 12.26 0.92
N ALA A 82 3.35 12.51 -0.29
CA ALA A 82 4.67 13.13 -0.45
C ALA A 82 4.73 14.55 0.14
N ILE A 83 3.67 15.36 -0.04
CA ILE A 83 3.60 16.71 0.53
C ILE A 83 3.56 16.67 2.05
N ILE A 84 2.74 15.81 2.66
CA ILE A 84 2.64 15.70 4.12
C ILE A 84 3.99 15.29 4.71
N GLY A 85 4.64 14.27 4.13
CA GLY A 85 5.95 13.82 4.57
C GLY A 85 7.00 14.91 4.45
N TYR A 86 7.08 15.57 3.29
CA TYR A 86 8.05 16.65 3.08
C TYR A 86 7.79 17.87 3.98
N ARG A 87 6.53 18.19 4.29
CA ARG A 87 6.22 19.25 5.25
C ARG A 87 6.69 18.88 6.66
N ALA A 88 6.55 17.62 7.07
CA ALA A 88 7.10 17.14 8.33
C ALA A 88 8.63 17.20 8.35
N GLU A 89 9.30 16.84 7.24
CA GLU A 89 10.76 16.98 7.06
C GLU A 89 11.23 18.43 7.30
N LEU A 90 10.54 19.40 6.71
CA LEU A 90 10.92 20.82 6.81
C LEU A 90 10.81 21.36 8.24
N VAL A 91 9.90 20.83 9.07
CA VAL A 91 9.78 21.20 10.48
C VAL A 91 11.02 20.78 11.29
N LEU A 92 11.70 19.70 10.88
CA LEU A 92 12.91 19.18 11.53
C LEU A 92 14.19 19.92 11.11
N GLY A 93 14.10 20.89 10.19
CA GLY A 93 15.26 21.64 9.71
C GLY A 93 16.20 20.85 8.78
N GLY A 94 15.88 19.60 8.45
CA GLY A 94 16.64 18.76 7.51
C GLY A 94 17.86 18.05 8.07
N GLU A 95 18.11 18.11 9.39
CA GLU A 95 19.30 17.49 10.01
C GLU A 95 19.04 16.05 10.51
N MET A 96 17.78 15.64 10.62
CA MET A 96 17.41 14.46 11.41
C MET A 96 16.61 13.40 10.63
N SER A 97 16.56 13.44 9.30
CA SER A 97 15.77 12.49 8.49
C SER A 97 16.45 12.24 7.13
N TYR A 98 15.75 12.25 5.99
CA TYR A 98 16.37 12.02 4.67
C TYR A 98 17.36 13.12 4.23
N GLY A 99 17.50 14.17 5.03
CA GLY A 99 18.68 15.04 5.00
C GLY A 99 18.59 16.17 3.98
N SER A 100 17.39 16.67 3.65
CA SER A 100 17.31 17.72 2.64
C SER A 100 16.15 18.70 2.78
N ARG A 101 16.46 19.99 2.56
CA ARG A 101 15.48 21.02 2.18
C ARG A 101 15.07 20.93 0.71
N ASN A 102 15.30 19.79 0.06
CA ASN A 102 15.06 19.57 -1.35
C ASN A 102 14.06 18.43 -1.55
N PHE A 103 12.90 18.75 -2.11
CA PHE A 103 11.83 17.80 -2.36
C PHE A 103 12.26 16.58 -3.20
N LEU A 104 13.15 16.76 -4.19
CA LEU A 104 13.63 15.65 -5.02
C LEU A 104 14.47 14.66 -4.22
N VAL A 105 15.32 15.17 -3.32
CA VAL A 105 16.14 14.33 -2.45
C VAL A 105 15.26 13.60 -1.44
N PHE A 106 14.21 14.25 -0.91
CA PHE A 106 13.19 13.59 -0.10
C PHE A 106 12.52 12.41 -0.83
N LEU A 107 12.15 12.58 -2.10
CA LEU A 107 11.55 11.50 -2.90
C LEU A 107 12.52 10.32 -3.12
N ILE A 108 13.77 10.61 -3.47
CA ILE A 108 14.82 9.57 -3.64
C ILE A 108 15.08 8.86 -2.31
N GLY A 109 15.20 9.63 -1.22
CA GLY A 109 15.32 9.11 0.14
C GLY A 109 14.16 8.19 0.51
N GLY A 110 12.93 8.55 0.12
CA GLY A 110 11.74 7.71 0.32
C GLY A 110 11.84 6.33 -0.34
N PHE A 111 12.48 6.19 -1.51
CA PHE A 111 12.71 4.87 -2.13
C PHE A 111 13.74 4.05 -1.35
N ILE A 112 14.81 4.67 -0.87
CA ILE A 112 15.80 3.99 0.00
C ILE A 112 15.11 3.58 1.31
N GLY A 113 14.35 4.50 1.91
CA GLY A 113 13.55 4.27 3.10
C GLY A 113 12.53 3.14 2.92
N LEU A 114 11.88 3.04 1.75
CA LEU A 114 10.96 1.95 1.43
C LEU A 114 11.67 0.60 1.51
N VAL A 115 12.86 0.47 0.92
CA VAL A 115 13.63 -0.77 0.98
C VAL A 115 14.00 -1.10 2.42
N LEU A 116 14.53 -0.13 3.18
CA LEU A 116 14.90 -0.32 4.59
C LEU A 116 13.69 -0.67 5.46
N SER A 117 12.57 0.00 5.24
CA SER A 117 11.31 -0.28 5.92
C SER A 117 10.83 -1.70 5.68
N LEU A 118 10.91 -2.20 4.44
CA LEU A 118 10.49 -3.57 4.13
C LEU A 118 11.46 -4.59 4.73
N MET A 119 12.76 -4.29 4.77
CA MET A 119 13.76 -5.14 5.43
C MET A 119 13.55 -5.22 6.94
N LEU A 120 13.19 -4.10 7.59
CA LEU A 120 12.94 -4.02 9.03
C LEU A 120 11.54 -4.50 9.43
N LEU A 121 10.62 -4.64 8.48
CA LEU A 121 9.22 -5.00 8.73
C LEU A 121 9.06 -6.25 9.62
N PRO A 122 9.75 -7.38 9.39
CA PRO A 122 9.49 -8.60 10.18
C PRO A 122 9.75 -8.41 11.68
N ALA A 123 10.83 -7.72 12.04
CA ALA A 123 11.18 -7.44 13.43
C ALA A 123 10.29 -6.33 14.01
N SER A 124 10.16 -5.22 13.29
CA SER A 124 9.37 -4.06 13.74
C SER A 124 7.89 -4.35 13.88
N LEU A 125 7.33 -5.26 13.08
CA LEU A 125 5.94 -5.67 13.19
C LEU A 125 5.64 -6.32 14.55
N LEU A 126 6.57 -7.13 15.08
CA LEU A 126 6.40 -7.74 16.41
C LEU A 126 6.30 -6.66 17.50
N TYR A 127 7.22 -5.69 17.48
CA TYR A 127 7.21 -4.56 18.41
C TYR A 127 6.00 -3.63 18.21
N ALA A 128 5.52 -3.48 16.97
CA ALA A 128 4.31 -2.70 16.68
C ALA A 128 3.07 -3.34 17.32
N LEU A 129 3.00 -4.68 17.31
CA LEU A 129 1.89 -5.44 17.87
C LEU A 129 1.89 -5.45 19.41
N THR A 130 3.06 -5.40 20.06
CA THR A 130 3.16 -5.24 21.52
C THR A 130 2.99 -3.79 21.97
N GLY A 131 3.09 -2.84 21.05
CA GLY A 131 3.04 -1.40 21.31
C GLY A 131 4.41 -0.81 21.66
N ASP A 132 5.45 -1.63 21.83
CA ASP A 132 6.79 -1.21 22.22
C ASP A 132 7.54 -0.45 21.11
N LEU A 133 7.05 -0.51 19.87
CA LEU A 133 7.62 0.27 18.77
C LEU A 133 7.33 1.77 18.90
N TYR A 134 6.26 2.15 19.58
CA TYR A 134 5.73 3.51 19.54
C TYR A 134 6.02 4.26 20.82
N TYR A 135 6.57 5.47 20.70
CA TYR A 135 6.70 6.38 21.83
C TYR A 135 5.34 7.03 22.13
N PRO A 136 5.16 7.67 23.32
CA PRO A 136 3.90 8.32 23.66
C PRO A 136 3.42 9.36 22.63
N TYR A 137 4.34 10.01 21.92
CA TYR A 137 4.01 10.97 20.86
C TYR A 137 3.54 10.31 19.55
N ASP A 138 3.78 9.01 19.35
CA ASP A 138 3.42 8.26 18.14
C ASP A 138 2.02 7.65 18.20
N ARG A 139 1.29 7.82 19.30
CA ARG A 139 -0.08 7.32 19.44
C ARG A 139 -0.98 7.66 18.24
N PRO A 140 -0.94 8.89 17.66
CA PRO A 140 -1.72 9.18 16.45
C PRO A 140 -1.31 8.32 15.25
N LEU A 141 -0.02 8.02 15.08
CA LEU A 141 0.50 7.17 14.01
C LEU A 141 0.05 5.71 14.21
N ALA A 142 0.15 5.19 15.44
CA ALA A 142 -0.32 3.85 15.78
C ALA A 142 -1.83 3.69 15.50
N VAL A 143 -2.65 4.66 15.90
CA VAL A 143 -4.09 4.67 15.60
C VAL A 143 -4.34 4.69 14.10
N ALA A 144 -3.65 5.55 13.35
CA ALA A 144 -3.79 5.60 11.89
C ALA A 144 -3.43 4.26 11.24
N TRP A 145 -2.39 3.58 11.72
CA TRP A 145 -1.99 2.27 11.21
C TRP A 145 -3.03 1.18 11.47
N VAL A 146 -3.57 1.11 12.69
CA VAL A 146 -4.66 0.17 13.01
C VAL A 146 -5.89 0.43 12.14
N VAL A 147 -6.26 1.69 11.93
CA VAL A 147 -7.36 2.06 11.01
C VAL A 147 -7.07 1.56 9.59
N MET A 148 -5.84 1.73 9.10
CA MET A 148 -5.44 1.24 7.77
C MET A 148 -5.45 -0.28 7.68
N ILE A 149 -5.08 -1.00 8.75
CA ILE A 149 -5.20 -2.47 8.83
C ILE A 149 -6.67 -2.88 8.72
N ILE A 150 -7.56 -2.24 9.47
CA ILE A 150 -9.01 -2.54 9.42
C ILE A 150 -9.54 -2.31 8.00
N ILE A 151 -9.20 -1.18 7.37
CA ILE A 151 -9.58 -0.89 5.98
C ILE A 151 -9.03 -1.96 5.03
N ALA A 152 -7.77 -2.37 5.19
CA ALA A 152 -7.17 -3.42 4.36
C ALA A 152 -7.89 -4.77 4.52
N ILE A 153 -8.28 -5.14 5.75
CA ILE A 153 -9.05 -6.36 6.01
C ILE A 153 -10.42 -6.30 5.34
N VAL A 154 -11.13 -5.17 5.45
CA VAL A 154 -12.43 -4.98 4.79
C VAL A 154 -12.30 -5.06 3.26
N LEU A 155 -11.29 -4.41 2.69
CA LEU A 155 -11.01 -4.46 1.25
C LEU A 155 -10.63 -5.87 0.79
N LEU A 156 -9.85 -6.61 1.57
CA LEU A 156 -9.49 -7.99 1.29
C LEU A 156 -10.72 -8.90 1.30
N ALA A 157 -11.57 -8.79 2.31
CA ALA A 157 -12.82 -9.57 2.40
C ALA A 157 -13.74 -9.26 1.21
N ALA A 158 -13.92 -7.98 0.86
CA ALA A 158 -14.69 -7.55 -0.29
C ALA A 158 -14.10 -8.08 -1.61
N TYR A 159 -12.77 -8.04 -1.76
CA TYR A 159 -12.06 -8.57 -2.93
C TYR A 159 -12.27 -10.07 -3.09
N ILE A 160 -12.11 -10.85 -2.01
CA ILE A 160 -12.32 -12.30 -2.03
C ILE A 160 -13.75 -12.64 -2.45
N LYS A 161 -14.74 -11.91 -1.89
CA LYS A 161 -16.15 -12.09 -2.24
C LYS A 161 -16.41 -11.79 -3.72
N ALA A 162 -15.99 -10.61 -4.20
CA ALA A 162 -16.18 -10.20 -5.60
C ALA A 162 -15.50 -11.17 -6.58
N ARG A 163 -14.28 -11.63 -6.26
CA ARG A 163 -13.55 -12.60 -7.09
C ARG A 163 -14.25 -13.95 -7.17
N LYS A 164 -14.92 -14.38 -6.08
CA LYS A 164 -15.70 -15.63 -6.08
C LYS A 164 -16.95 -15.49 -6.95
N GLU A 165 -17.64 -14.36 -6.87
CA GLU A 165 -18.82 -14.07 -7.69
C GLU A 165 -18.46 -14.00 -9.18
N GLU A 166 -17.37 -13.32 -9.55
CA GLU A 166 -16.90 -13.25 -10.95
C GLU A 166 -16.56 -14.64 -11.51
N LYS A 167 -15.91 -15.52 -10.72
CA LYS A 167 -15.61 -16.91 -11.13
C LYS A 167 -16.83 -17.81 -11.27
N LEU A 168 -17.91 -17.54 -10.54
CA LEU A 168 -19.16 -18.30 -10.65
C LEU A 168 -20.01 -17.84 -11.84
N MET A 169 -19.75 -16.64 -12.35
CA MET A 169 -20.46 -16.06 -13.50
C MET A 169 -19.78 -16.35 -14.85
N GLU A 170 -18.53 -16.82 -14.86
CA GLU A 170 -17.93 -17.46 -16.05
C GLU A 170 -18.58 -18.85 -16.18
N PRO A 171 -19.53 -19.06 -17.12
CA PRO A 171 -20.07 -20.39 -17.34
C PRO A 171 -18.92 -21.25 -17.84
N GLU A 172 -18.96 -22.52 -17.44
CA GLU A 172 -18.09 -23.60 -17.87
C GLU A 172 -18.24 -23.83 -19.39
N ASP A 173 -17.71 -22.90 -20.20
CA ASP A 173 -17.62 -23.05 -21.65
C ASP A 173 -16.44 -23.98 -21.96
N ARG A 174 -16.71 -25.29 -21.89
CA ARG A 174 -16.29 -26.34 -22.84
C ARG A 174 -16.28 -27.74 -22.18
N GLY A 175 -17.36 -28.47 -22.39
CA GLY A 175 -17.34 -29.93 -22.51
C GLY A 175 -18.23 -30.30 -23.71
N PRO A 176 -17.76 -31.08 -24.71
CA PRO A 176 -18.52 -31.28 -25.94
C PRO A 176 -19.86 -31.96 -25.67
N SER A 177 -20.89 -31.43 -26.32
CA SER A 177 -22.19 -32.07 -26.52
C SER A 177 -22.02 -33.55 -26.85
N VAL A 178 -22.63 -34.41 -26.03
CA VAL A 178 -22.84 -35.82 -26.33
C VAL A 178 -23.64 -35.90 -27.64
N SER A 179 -22.97 -36.13 -28.77
CA SER A 179 -23.66 -36.49 -30.00
C SER A 179 -24.12 -37.94 -29.86
N SER A 180 -25.40 -38.13 -29.57
CA SER A 180 -26.05 -39.41 -29.76
C SER A 180 -26.09 -39.72 -31.26
N SER A 181 -25.18 -40.54 -31.75
CA SER A 181 -25.38 -41.31 -32.98
C SER A 181 -25.51 -42.77 -32.60
N GLY A 182 -26.76 -43.20 -32.45
CA GLY A 182 -27.10 -44.61 -32.31
C GLY A 182 -26.88 -45.39 -33.61
N GLN A 183 -26.40 -46.62 -33.44
CA GLN A 183 -26.80 -47.86 -34.11
C GLN A 183 -26.86 -47.92 -35.66
N GLY A 184 -26.02 -48.81 -36.20
CA GLY A 184 -26.24 -49.57 -37.43
C GLY A 184 -25.14 -50.63 -37.56
N GLY A 185 -25.48 -51.91 -37.34
CA GLY A 185 -24.57 -53.04 -37.18
C GLY A 185 -23.99 -53.65 -38.48
N PRO A 186 -23.41 -54.86 -38.40
CA PRO A 186 -22.44 -55.46 -39.33
C PRO A 186 -22.99 -55.83 -40.72
#